data_AF-A0A497P9V0-F1
#
_entry.id   AF-A0A497P9V0-F1
#
_cell.length_a   1.000
_cell.length_b   1.000
_cell.length_c   1.000
_cell.angle_alpha   90.00
_cell.angle_beta   90.00
_cell.angle_gamma   90.00
#
_symmetry.space_group_name_H-M   'P 1'
#
loop_
_entity.id
_entity.type
_entity.pdbx_description
1 polymer ?
#
loop_
_entity_poly.entity_id
_entity_poly.type
_entity_poly.pdbx_seq_one_letter_code
_entity_poly.pdbx_strand_id
1 'polypeptide(L)'
;MMFDDDILNGIKEYFDVRELVDKKTFTKYGQKSWQFLDLRMLHCILIIREEIYKGKKVQGMDTGLPITANTWLWGGDLDERGLRTNICDTVKGKTDDKTLYLSAHVQGKALDFDVKGMTAIEVREWIVDNHRLFPYKLRLEDKKKDRDKNSKTYGQMIPISWVHLDVYWLDKNSKVYLFDV
;
A
#
# COMPACT_ATOMS: atom_id res chain seq x y z
N MET A 1 -3.52 -21.56 4.93
CA MET A 1 -3.52 -20.30 5.70
C MET A 1 -2.18 -20.26 6.42
N MET A 2 -1.38 -19.21 6.21
CA MET A 2 -0.10 -19.03 6.94
C MET A 2 -0.40 -18.60 8.38
N PHE A 3 0.46 -18.97 9.32
CA PHE A 3 0.37 -18.48 10.69
C PHE A 3 0.95 -17.06 10.80
N ASP A 4 0.56 -16.33 11.84
CA ASP A 4 0.96 -14.94 12.08
C ASP A 4 2.48 -14.78 12.11
N ASP A 5 3.20 -15.72 12.75
CA ASP A 5 4.66 -15.73 12.81
C ASP A 5 5.29 -15.95 11.43
N ASP A 6 4.71 -16.81 10.59
CA ASP A 6 5.23 -17.04 9.23
C ASP A 6 5.08 -15.80 8.35
N ILE A 7 3.95 -15.10 8.47
CA ILE A 7 3.68 -13.85 7.74
C ILE A 7 4.70 -12.80 8.18
N LEU A 8 4.87 -12.64 9.50
CA LEU A 8 5.74 -11.61 10.04
C LEU A 8 7.22 -11.89 9.76
N ASN A 9 7.65 -13.15 9.83
CA ASN A 9 9.02 -13.51 9.46
C ASN A 9 9.24 -13.35 7.95
N GLY A 10 8.30 -13.81 7.12
CA GLY A 10 8.39 -13.69 5.67
C GLY A 10 8.46 -12.24 5.17
N ILE A 11 7.64 -11.34 5.72
CA ILE A 11 7.67 -9.94 5.29
C ILE A 11 8.98 -9.22 5.69
N LYS A 12 9.55 -9.58 6.84
CA LYS A 12 10.82 -9.01 7.35
C LYS A 12 12.03 -9.37 6.50
N GLU A 13 11.96 -10.44 5.70
CA GLU A 13 13.00 -10.77 4.73
C GLU A 13 13.09 -9.75 3.57
N TYR A 14 12.02 -8.97 3.35
CA TYR A 14 11.94 -8.06 2.21
C TYR A 14 11.78 -6.59 2.59
N PHE A 15 11.19 -6.31 3.75
CA PHE A 15 10.90 -4.96 4.20
C PHE A 15 11.53 -4.69 5.55
N ASP A 16 12.17 -3.53 5.66
CA ASP A 16 12.39 -2.89 6.94
C ASP A 16 11.12 -2.16 7.37
N VAL A 17 10.73 -2.27 8.64
CA VAL A 17 9.52 -1.59 9.16
C VAL A 17 9.54 -0.08 8.93
N ARG A 18 10.72 0.54 8.81
CA ARG A 18 10.91 1.96 8.49
C ARG A 18 10.31 2.35 7.13
N GLU A 19 10.17 1.41 6.21
CA GLU A 19 9.50 1.61 4.93
C GLU A 19 7.97 1.69 5.08
N LEU A 20 7.44 1.11 6.16
CA LEU A 20 6.00 0.94 6.39
C LEU A 20 5.45 1.85 7.49
N VAL A 21 6.30 2.61 8.18
CA VAL A 21 5.89 3.61 9.19
C VAL A 21 6.68 4.90 9.03
N ASP A 22 6.15 5.99 9.56
CA ASP A 22 6.84 7.27 9.56
C ASP A 22 8.04 7.28 10.54
N LYS A 23 8.98 8.22 10.33
CA LYS A 23 10.18 8.35 11.14
C LYS A 23 9.90 8.58 12.63
N LYS A 24 8.83 9.31 12.99
CA LYS A 24 8.46 9.60 14.39
C LYS A 24 7.96 8.31 15.06
N THR A 25 7.15 7.51 14.36
CA THR A 25 6.71 6.18 14.82
C THR A 25 7.90 5.27 15.09
N PHE A 26 8.82 5.13 14.13
CA PHE A 26 10.00 4.29 14.33
C PHE A 26 10.92 4.81 15.43
N THR A 27 11.11 6.12 15.54
CA THR A 27 11.94 6.71 16.61
C THR A 27 11.39 6.36 18.00
N LYS A 28 10.06 6.31 18.15
CA LYS A 28 9.41 5.99 19.43
C LYS A 28 9.36 4.50 19.75
N TYR A 29 9.07 3.65 18.76
CA TYR A 29 8.78 2.22 18.99
C TYR A 29 9.82 1.26 18.42
N GLY A 30 10.73 1.73 17.56
CA GLY A 30 11.74 0.91 16.89
C GLY A 30 11.12 -0.27 16.14
N GLN A 31 11.71 -1.45 16.30
CA GLN A 31 11.17 -2.69 15.72
C GLN A 31 9.80 -3.09 16.28
N LYS A 32 9.36 -2.55 17.43
CA LYS A 32 8.01 -2.81 17.91
C LYS A 32 6.94 -2.17 17.02
N SER A 33 7.30 -1.32 16.07
CA SER A 33 6.36 -0.73 15.11
C SER A 33 5.58 -1.75 14.28
N TRP A 34 6.09 -2.97 14.10
CA TRP A 34 5.37 -4.07 13.43
C TRP A 34 4.00 -4.34 14.05
N GLN A 35 3.84 -4.10 15.36
CA GLN A 35 2.58 -4.34 16.08
C GLN A 35 1.40 -3.49 15.59
N PHE A 36 1.67 -2.38 14.90
CA PHE A 36 0.63 -1.45 14.42
C PHE A 36 0.12 -1.82 13.02
N LEU A 37 0.77 -2.76 12.34
CA LEU A 37 0.45 -3.14 10.97
C LEU A 37 -0.44 -4.39 10.99
N ASP A 38 -1.50 -4.37 10.20
CA ASP A 38 -2.44 -5.49 10.10
C ASP A 38 -1.80 -6.66 9.35
N LEU A 39 -1.71 -7.82 10.01
CA LEU A 39 -1.11 -9.03 9.43
C LEU A 39 -1.78 -9.47 8.13
N ARG A 40 -3.07 -9.14 7.94
CA ARG A 40 -3.77 -9.46 6.68
C ARG A 40 -3.23 -8.63 5.53
N MET A 41 -2.97 -7.34 5.78
CA MET A 41 -2.33 -6.46 4.81
C MET A 41 -0.90 -6.95 4.53
N LEU A 42 -0.12 -7.24 5.57
CA LEU A 42 1.25 -7.74 5.41
C LEU A 42 1.31 -9.06 4.63
N HIS A 43 0.37 -9.98 4.84
CA HIS A 43 0.28 -11.21 4.07
C HIS A 43 -0.02 -10.95 2.59
N CYS A 44 -0.91 -10.02 2.27
CA CYS A 44 -1.18 -9.65 0.88
C CYS A 44 0.03 -8.99 0.21
N ILE A 45 0.76 -8.13 0.93
CA ILE A 45 2.01 -7.55 0.43
C ILE A 45 3.10 -8.62 0.28
N LEU A 46 3.17 -9.59 1.19
CA LEU A 46 4.09 -10.73 1.08
C LEU A 46 3.79 -11.56 -0.17
N ILE A 47 2.52 -11.83 -0.48
CA ILE A 47 2.13 -12.54 -1.73
C ILE A 47 2.55 -11.74 -2.96
N ILE A 48 2.26 -10.44 -3.00
CA ILE A 48 2.68 -9.57 -4.11
C ILE A 48 4.20 -9.60 -4.24
N ARG A 49 4.91 -9.49 -3.12
CA ARG A 49 6.36 -9.60 -3.09
C ARG A 49 6.78 -10.93 -3.65
N GLU A 50 6.41 -12.06 -3.06
CA GLU A 50 6.89 -13.38 -3.49
C GLU A 50 6.53 -13.72 -4.94
N GLU A 51 5.33 -13.40 -5.41
CA GLU A 51 4.90 -13.77 -6.75
C GLU A 51 5.48 -12.84 -7.84
N ILE A 52 5.63 -11.53 -7.58
CA ILE A 52 6.28 -10.59 -8.50
C ILE A 52 7.82 -10.69 -8.40
N TYR A 53 8.38 -11.03 -7.22
CA TYR A 53 9.82 -11.04 -6.91
C TYR A 53 10.51 -12.38 -7.18
N LYS A 54 9.90 -13.53 -6.84
CA LYS A 54 10.59 -14.86 -6.87
C LYS A 54 10.46 -15.63 -8.19
N GLY A 55 9.93 -15.04 -9.25
CA GLY A 55 10.07 -15.61 -10.59
C GLY A 55 9.14 -16.79 -10.90
N LYS A 56 7.85 -16.49 -11.07
CA LYS A 56 7.10 -17.03 -12.21
C LYS A 56 7.02 -15.89 -13.23
N LYS A 57 7.68 -16.06 -14.38
CA LYS A 57 7.72 -15.08 -15.48
C LYS A 57 6.39 -14.33 -15.63
N VAL A 58 6.39 -13.01 -15.40
CA VAL A 58 5.32 -12.14 -15.89
C VAL A 58 5.78 -11.66 -17.27
N GLN A 59 5.24 -12.27 -18.33
CA GLN A 59 5.38 -11.81 -19.72
C GLN A 59 6.80 -11.42 -20.19
N GLY A 60 7.85 -12.11 -19.74
CA GLY A 60 9.21 -11.87 -20.20
C GLY A 60 9.93 -10.65 -19.58
N MET A 61 9.39 -10.06 -18.52
CA MET A 61 10.02 -8.97 -17.77
C MET A 61 11.00 -9.47 -16.70
N ASP A 62 12.00 -8.64 -16.37
CA ASP A 62 12.97 -8.91 -15.29
C ASP A 62 12.27 -9.11 -13.94
N THR A 63 12.76 -10.06 -13.15
CA THR A 63 12.23 -10.40 -11.81
C THR A 63 13.19 -9.87 -10.73
N GLY A 64 12.71 -9.70 -9.49
CA GLY A 64 13.50 -9.11 -8.40
C GLY A 64 13.26 -7.60 -8.17
N LEU A 65 12.17 -7.05 -8.71
CA LEU A 65 11.92 -5.61 -8.73
C LEU A 65 11.64 -5.07 -7.31
N PRO A 66 12.31 -3.99 -6.87
CA PRO A 66 12.02 -3.32 -5.60
C PRO A 66 10.55 -2.89 -5.52
N ILE A 67 9.94 -3.15 -4.36
CA ILE A 67 8.68 -2.52 -3.96
C ILE A 67 9.08 -1.37 -3.02
N THR A 68 8.61 -0.16 -3.32
CA THR A 68 8.96 1.04 -2.56
C THR A 68 7.69 1.65 -1.95
N ALA A 69 7.67 1.78 -0.63
CA ALA A 69 6.65 2.53 0.11
C ALA A 69 7.25 3.88 0.57
N ASN A 70 7.52 4.05 1.86
CA ASN A 70 8.23 5.24 2.33
C ASN A 70 9.72 5.19 1.96
N THR A 71 10.32 6.33 1.61
CA THR A 71 11.74 6.44 1.24
C THR A 71 12.58 7.28 2.19
N TRP A 72 12.00 7.79 3.28
CA TRP A 72 12.70 8.69 4.22
C TRP A 72 13.96 8.08 4.84
N LEU A 73 14.04 6.74 4.94
CA LEU A 73 15.24 6.04 5.41
C LEU A 73 16.46 6.31 4.51
N TRP A 74 16.24 6.48 3.21
CA TRP A 74 17.29 6.70 2.22
C TRP A 74 17.35 8.16 1.76
N GLY A 75 16.71 9.07 2.48
CA GLY A 75 16.69 10.49 2.16
C GLY A 75 15.78 10.87 0.98
N GLY A 76 14.87 10.00 0.55
CA GLY A 76 13.86 10.33 -0.45
C GLY A 76 12.58 10.92 0.17
N ASP A 77 11.75 11.51 -0.68
CA ASP A 77 10.60 12.33 -0.26
C ASP A 77 9.26 11.57 -0.11
N LEU A 78 9.22 10.26 -0.40
CA LEU A 78 8.01 9.47 -0.18
C LEU A 78 7.83 9.21 1.32
N ASP A 79 6.71 9.70 1.85
CA ASP A 79 6.25 9.48 3.22
C ASP A 79 4.73 9.26 3.28
N GLU A 80 4.23 8.98 4.48
CA GLU A 80 2.79 8.75 4.74
C GLU A 80 2.13 7.67 3.86
N ARG A 81 2.92 6.75 3.32
CA ARG A 81 2.46 5.65 2.47
C ARG A 81 2.13 4.37 3.24
N GLY A 82 2.66 4.22 4.45
CA GLY A 82 2.32 3.12 5.36
C GLY A 82 1.34 3.55 6.46
N LEU A 83 1.67 3.25 7.72
CA LEU A 83 0.89 3.73 8.88
C LEU A 83 0.87 5.27 8.91
N ARG A 84 -0.33 5.85 9.00
CA ARG A 84 -0.52 7.30 9.21
C ARG A 84 -0.85 7.55 10.68
N THR A 85 -0.04 8.38 11.35
CA THR A 85 -0.26 8.73 12.76
C THR A 85 -1.05 10.01 12.91
N ASN A 86 -1.62 10.22 14.09
CA ASN A 86 -2.40 11.41 14.42
C ASN A 86 -1.60 12.74 14.36
N ILE A 87 -0.28 12.65 14.17
CA ILE A 87 0.64 13.81 14.09
C ILE A 87 1.32 13.94 12.73
N CYS A 88 0.96 13.10 11.76
CA CYS A 88 1.39 13.26 10.37
C CYS A 88 0.56 14.36 9.69
N ASP A 89 1.09 14.96 8.63
CA ASP A 89 0.54 16.16 8.03
C ASP A 89 -0.84 15.88 7.41
N THR A 90 -1.03 14.70 6.78
CA THR A 90 -2.36 14.32 6.27
C THR A 90 -3.40 14.27 7.37
N VAL A 91 -3.13 13.59 8.49
CA VAL A 91 -4.13 13.43 9.57
C VAL A 91 -4.36 14.74 10.31
N LYS A 92 -3.30 15.54 10.47
CA LYS A 92 -3.40 16.87 11.08
C LYS A 92 -4.25 17.80 10.22
N GLY A 93 -4.01 17.84 8.91
CA GLY A 93 -4.82 18.62 7.97
C GLY A 93 -6.30 18.22 8.01
N LYS A 94 -6.61 16.92 8.10
CA LYS A 94 -8.01 16.46 8.26
C LYS A 94 -8.64 16.89 9.58
N THR A 95 -7.85 16.93 10.65
CA THR A 95 -8.31 17.43 11.96
C THR A 95 -8.59 18.92 11.90
N ASP A 96 -7.69 19.70 11.30
CA ASP A 96 -7.82 21.15 11.13
C ASP A 96 -9.06 21.47 10.26
N ASP A 97 -9.32 20.67 9.23
CA ASP A 97 -10.51 20.73 8.37
C ASP A 97 -11.80 20.23 9.06
N LYS A 98 -11.74 19.80 10.33
CA LYS A 98 -12.86 19.18 11.08
C LYS A 98 -13.51 18.00 10.32
N THR A 99 -12.71 17.29 9.54
CA THR A 99 -13.14 16.16 8.72
C THR A 99 -12.90 14.86 9.47
N LEU A 100 -13.94 14.02 9.62
CA LEU A 100 -13.78 12.67 10.15
C LEU A 100 -12.81 11.88 9.27
N TYR A 101 -11.73 11.38 9.85
CA TYR A 101 -10.69 10.67 9.13
C TYR A 101 -10.38 9.31 9.76
N LEU A 102 -11.07 8.28 9.29
CA LEU A 102 -10.86 6.87 9.65
C LEU A 102 -10.43 6.06 8.43
N SER A 103 -9.27 6.42 7.89
CA SER A 103 -8.68 5.72 6.74
C SER A 103 -8.06 4.37 7.12
N ALA A 104 -7.85 3.52 6.12
CA ALA A 104 -7.18 2.24 6.34
C ALA A 104 -5.71 2.43 6.80
N HIS A 105 -5.04 3.51 6.39
CA HIS A 105 -3.67 3.83 6.84
C HIS A 105 -3.59 4.12 8.34
N VAL A 106 -4.56 4.83 8.94
CA VAL A 106 -4.53 5.10 10.39
C VAL A 106 -4.79 3.84 11.23
N GLN A 107 -5.34 2.80 10.60
CA GLN A 107 -5.60 1.49 11.22
C GLN A 107 -4.53 0.44 10.89
N GLY A 108 -3.45 0.83 10.19
CA GLY A 108 -2.40 -0.09 9.73
C GLY A 108 -2.88 -1.12 8.71
N LYS A 109 -4.00 -0.86 8.01
CA LYS A 109 -4.66 -1.79 7.07
C LYS A 109 -4.41 -1.46 5.60
N ALA A 110 -3.64 -0.42 5.31
CA ALA A 110 -3.32 0.01 3.96
C ALA A 110 -1.82 0.20 3.75
N LEU A 111 -1.41 0.08 2.49
CA LEU A 111 -0.10 0.45 2.00
C LEU A 111 -0.22 1.10 0.62
N ASP A 112 0.42 2.25 0.46
CA ASP A 112 0.73 2.86 -0.81
C ASP A 112 2.13 2.42 -1.25
N PHE A 113 2.27 1.89 -2.46
CA PHE A 113 3.58 1.44 -2.94
C PHE A 113 3.72 1.54 -4.47
N ASP A 114 4.98 1.56 -4.90
CA ASP A 114 5.38 1.45 -6.29
C ASP A 114 6.15 0.15 -6.50
N VAL A 115 5.99 -0.47 -7.68
CA VAL A 115 6.78 -1.64 -8.09
C VAL A 115 7.68 -1.17 -9.22
N LYS A 116 9.00 -1.23 -9.02
CA LYS A 116 9.97 -0.78 -10.05
C LYS A 116 9.68 -1.53 -11.36
N GLY A 117 9.61 -0.82 -12.49
CA GLY A 117 9.41 -1.44 -13.80
C GLY A 117 7.96 -1.81 -14.12
N MET A 118 7.00 -1.57 -13.23
CA MET A 118 5.57 -1.67 -13.50
C MET A 118 4.88 -0.35 -13.20
N THR A 119 3.91 0.01 -14.03
CA THR A 119 2.93 1.05 -13.71
C THR A 119 1.97 0.54 -12.65
N ALA A 120 1.37 1.46 -11.88
CA ALA A 120 0.35 1.08 -10.90
C ALA A 120 -0.89 0.42 -11.55
N ILE A 121 -1.16 0.70 -12.84
CA ILE A 121 -2.21 0.01 -13.61
C ILE A 121 -1.85 -1.47 -13.78
N GLU A 122 -0.66 -1.78 -14.28
CA GLU A 122 -0.20 -3.16 -14.48
C GLU A 122 -0.18 -3.95 -13.16
N VAL A 123 0.18 -3.32 -12.05
CA VAL A 123 0.14 -3.98 -10.74
C VAL A 123 -1.29 -4.28 -10.31
N ARG A 124 -2.23 -3.35 -10.49
CA ARG A 124 -3.66 -3.59 -10.19
C ARG A 124 -4.24 -4.71 -11.05
N GLU A 125 -3.96 -4.69 -12.35
CA GLU A 125 -4.39 -5.73 -13.30
C GLU A 125 -3.85 -7.09 -12.87
N TRP A 126 -2.56 -7.17 -12.53
CA TRP A 126 -1.96 -8.40 -12.01
C TRP A 126 -2.66 -8.89 -10.73
N ILE A 127 -2.98 -7.99 -9.78
CA ILE A 127 -3.70 -8.36 -8.53
C ILE A 127 -5.10 -8.89 -8.85
N VAL A 128 -5.81 -8.29 -9.80
CA VAL A 128 -7.16 -8.71 -10.22
C VAL A 128 -7.09 -10.10 -10.88
N ASP A 129 -6.17 -10.30 -11.81
CA ASP A 129 -5.99 -11.57 -12.52
C ASP A 129 -5.58 -12.69 -11.57
N ASN A 130 -4.81 -12.35 -10.53
CA ASN A 130 -4.30 -13.28 -9.53
C ASN A 130 -5.08 -13.23 -8.21
N HIS A 131 -6.33 -12.75 -8.21
CA HIS A 131 -7.16 -12.58 -7.00
C HIS A 131 -7.28 -13.83 -6.12
N ARG A 132 -7.12 -15.03 -6.71
CA ARG A 132 -7.18 -16.33 -6.03
C ARG A 132 -5.99 -16.60 -5.09
N LEU A 133 -4.85 -15.95 -5.32
CA LEU A 133 -3.68 -16.07 -4.45
C LEU A 133 -3.92 -15.43 -3.09
N PHE A 134 -4.74 -14.37 -3.05
CA PHE A 134 -4.96 -13.60 -1.85
C PHE A 134 -5.95 -14.31 -0.91
N PRO A 135 -5.65 -14.43 0.39
CA PRO A 135 -6.58 -15.02 1.36
C PRO A 135 -7.71 -14.06 1.76
N TYR A 136 -7.51 -12.74 1.64
CA TYR A 136 -8.45 -11.72 2.10
C TYR A 136 -9.13 -10.97 0.95
N LYS A 137 -10.22 -10.25 1.23
CA LYS A 137 -10.77 -9.29 0.27
C LYS A 137 -9.82 -8.08 0.22
N LEU A 138 -9.57 -7.57 -0.98
CA LEU A 138 -8.72 -6.41 -1.22
C LEU A 138 -9.55 -5.27 -1.80
N ARG A 139 -9.15 -4.04 -1.46
CA ARG A 139 -9.59 -2.85 -2.17
C ARG A 139 -8.39 -2.11 -2.72
N LEU A 140 -8.52 -1.59 -3.94
CA LEU A 140 -7.48 -0.85 -4.64
C LEU A 140 -8.06 0.49 -5.09
N GLU A 141 -7.39 1.61 -4.77
CA GLU A 141 -7.77 2.88 -5.40
C GLU A 141 -7.36 2.83 -6.88
N ASP A 142 -8.26 3.21 -7.80
CA ASP A 142 -8.04 3.17 -9.25
C ASP A 142 -7.75 4.56 -9.83
N LYS A 143 -8.75 5.46 -9.77
CA LYS A 143 -8.63 6.81 -10.32
C LYS A 143 -8.83 7.87 -9.25
N LYS A 144 -8.22 9.02 -9.47
CA LYS A 144 -8.44 10.24 -8.71
C LYS A 144 -8.85 11.39 -9.62
N LYS A 145 -9.59 12.35 -9.09
CA LYS A 145 -9.86 13.60 -9.80
C LYS A 145 -8.56 14.38 -10.03
N ASP A 146 -8.28 14.75 -11.27
CA ASP A 146 -7.17 15.64 -11.62
C ASP A 146 -7.42 17.05 -11.05
N ARG A 147 -6.50 17.51 -10.21
CA ARG A 147 -6.59 18.81 -9.53
C ARG A 147 -5.59 19.83 -10.07
N ASP A 148 -4.74 19.47 -11.04
CA ASP A 148 -3.85 20.42 -11.69
C ASP A 148 -4.64 21.29 -12.66
N LYS A 149 -4.81 22.56 -12.31
CA LYS A 149 -5.56 23.55 -13.12
C LYS A 149 -4.93 23.79 -14.50
N ASN A 150 -3.67 23.42 -14.69
CA ASN A 150 -2.96 23.56 -15.95
C ASN A 150 -2.99 22.29 -16.80
N SER A 151 -3.51 21.19 -16.27
CA SER A 151 -3.61 19.92 -16.98
C SER A 151 -4.76 19.95 -17.99
N LYS A 152 -4.56 19.29 -19.14
CA LYS A 152 -5.62 19.07 -20.15
C LYS A 152 -6.76 18.21 -19.62
N THR A 153 -6.51 17.45 -18.56
CA THR A 153 -7.48 16.56 -17.91
C THR A 153 -8.04 17.16 -16.61
N TYR A 154 -7.85 18.46 -16.35
CA TYR A 154 -8.36 19.11 -15.14
C TYR A 154 -9.84 18.77 -14.88
N GLY A 155 -10.11 18.28 -13.67
CA GLY A 155 -11.46 17.88 -13.25
C GLY A 155 -11.93 16.51 -13.74
N GLN A 156 -11.19 15.84 -14.62
CA GLN A 156 -11.47 14.47 -15.07
C GLN A 156 -10.88 13.45 -14.09
N MET A 157 -11.38 12.21 -14.15
CA MET A 157 -10.80 11.09 -13.42
C MET A 157 -9.58 10.56 -14.17
N ILE A 158 -8.43 10.56 -13.52
CA ILE A 158 -7.16 10.05 -14.06
C ILE A 158 -6.65 8.87 -13.21
N PRO A 159 -5.95 7.89 -13.80
CA PRO A 159 -5.37 6.79 -13.04
C PRO A 159 -4.41 7.29 -11.95
N ILE A 160 -4.47 6.66 -10.78
CA ILE A 160 -3.53 6.94 -9.69
C ILE A 160 -2.20 6.24 -10.02
N SER A 161 -1.11 6.99 -9.87
CA SER A 161 0.24 6.59 -10.30
C SER A 161 0.97 5.66 -9.33
N TRP A 162 0.48 5.50 -8.10
CA TRP A 162 0.93 4.51 -7.11
C TRP A 162 -0.19 3.49 -6.85
N VAL A 163 0.13 2.39 -6.21
CA VAL A 163 -0.87 1.38 -5.80
C VAL A 163 -1.24 1.61 -4.34
N HIS A 164 -2.47 2.06 -4.09
CA HIS A 164 -3.10 1.95 -2.77
C HIS A 164 -3.73 0.57 -2.66
N LEU A 165 -3.36 -0.19 -1.64
CA LEU A 165 -4.02 -1.46 -1.29
C LEU A 165 -4.48 -1.42 0.16
N ASP A 166 -5.72 -1.83 0.41
CA ASP A 166 -6.20 -2.09 1.77
C ASP A 166 -7.04 -3.36 1.91
N VAL A 167 -7.18 -3.80 3.17
CA VAL A 167 -7.88 -5.05 3.55
C VAL A 167 -9.19 -4.81 4.28
N TYR A 168 -9.84 -3.66 4.07
CA TYR A 168 -11.20 -3.48 4.60
C TYR A 168 -12.15 -4.50 3.97
N TRP A 169 -12.89 -5.18 4.84
CA TRP A 169 -13.88 -6.15 4.42
C TRP A 169 -15.26 -5.50 4.36
N LEU A 170 -15.91 -5.60 3.21
CA LEU A 170 -17.30 -5.24 3.01
C LEU A 170 -17.99 -6.37 2.26
N ASP A 171 -19.20 -6.73 2.68
CA ASP A 171 -19.94 -7.85 2.10
C ASP A 171 -20.17 -7.66 0.60
N LYS A 172 -20.62 -6.46 0.22
CA LYS A 172 -20.89 -6.05 -1.17
C LYS A 172 -19.68 -6.08 -2.11
N ASN A 173 -18.46 -6.06 -1.57
CA ASN A 173 -17.26 -5.98 -2.39
C ASN A 173 -16.90 -7.35 -2.96
N SER A 174 -16.44 -7.37 -4.21
CA SER A 174 -15.79 -8.52 -4.83
C SER A 174 -14.49 -8.91 -4.08
N LYS A 175 -13.86 -10.02 -4.52
CA LYS A 175 -12.58 -10.47 -3.97
C LYS A 175 -11.49 -9.38 -4.04
N VAL A 176 -11.42 -8.70 -5.18
CA VAL A 176 -10.62 -7.49 -5.40
C VAL A 176 -11.58 -6.42 -5.89
N TYR A 177 -11.67 -5.29 -5.19
CA TYR A 177 -12.57 -4.19 -5.49
C TYR A 177 -11.80 -2.93 -5.83
N LEU A 178 -11.97 -2.42 -7.05
CA LEU A 178 -11.39 -1.15 -7.49
C LEU A 178 -12.37 -0.02 -7.20
N PHE A 179 -11.86 1.12 -6.70
CA PHE A 179 -12.68 2.30 -6.42
C PHE A 179 -11.94 3.60 -6.71
N ASP A 180 -12.72 4.63 -7.04
CA ASP A 180 -12.23 5.97 -7.36
C ASP A 180 -12.28 6.89 -6.13
N VAL A 181 -11.39 7.90 -6.07
CA VAL A 181 -11.26 8.87 -4.95
C VAL A 181 -11.24 10.34 -5.36
#